data_AF-A0A9P5XW66-F1
#
_entry.id   AF-A0A9P5XW66-F1
#
_cell.length_a   1.000
_cell.length_b   1.000
_cell.length_c   1.000
_cell.angle_alpha   90.00
_cell.angle_beta   90.00
_cell.angle_gamma   90.00
#
_symmetry.space_group_name_H-M   'P 1'
#
loop_
_entity.id
_entity.type
_entity.pdbx_description
1 polymer ?
#
loop_
_entity_poly.entity_id
_entity_poly.type
_entity_poly.pdbx_seq_one_letter_code
_entity_poly.pdbx_strand_id
1 'polypeptide(L)'
;QKIEAERISIWEARLEREAEGRHQQLAREKCEARRGEEEWVRSGGILRDANGKRDMVKTQAVRDELKLREVEAQLVRKWETYERRWKELSAGGRGDTKATVTFQDIPWPVDIENRDTLELCDLSVKKVEDFLLGGLRVRGNQVTKKDRIRSSLLRWHPDKMTAMLARVVDEDVKIVKQGVSVVMMCLQELNAKP
;
A
#
# COMPACT_ATOMS: atom_id res chain seq x y z
N GLN A 1 -11.26 -24.13 54.14
CA GLN A 1 -10.06 -23.86 53.30
C GLN A 1 -10.40 -23.89 51.81
N LYS A 2 -10.84 -25.00 51.20
CA LYS A 2 -11.15 -25.06 49.75
C LYS A 2 -12.26 -24.10 49.27
N ILE A 3 -13.37 -24.02 50.01
CA ILE A 3 -14.51 -23.13 49.71
C ILE A 3 -14.12 -21.64 49.78
N GLU A 4 -13.17 -21.29 50.64
CA GLU A 4 -12.73 -19.91 50.86
C GLU A 4 -11.78 -19.46 49.74
N ALA A 5 -10.89 -20.36 49.29
CA ALA A 5 -10.05 -20.15 48.11
C ALA A 5 -10.90 -19.99 46.83
N GLU A 6 -11.96 -20.79 46.67
CA GLU A 6 -12.89 -20.66 45.54
C GLU A 6 -13.65 -19.32 45.56
N ARG A 7 -14.06 -18.84 46.75
CA ARG A 7 -14.72 -17.53 46.91
C ARG A 7 -13.79 -16.36 46.60
N ILE A 8 -12.53 -16.42 47.02
CA ILE A 8 -11.50 -15.41 46.71
C ILE A 8 -11.24 -15.38 45.20
N SER A 9 -11.06 -16.54 44.57
CA SER A 9 -10.82 -16.65 43.12
C SER A 9 -12.00 -16.09 42.30
N ILE A 10 -13.24 -16.37 42.69
CA ILE A 10 -14.44 -15.80 42.02
C ILE A 10 -14.48 -14.27 42.17
N TRP A 11 -14.11 -13.74 43.33
CA TRP A 11 -14.07 -12.31 43.59
C TRP A 11 -12.96 -11.60 42.80
N GLU A 12 -11.75 -12.16 42.78
CA GLU A 12 -10.62 -11.65 41.98
C GLU A 12 -10.96 -11.65 40.48
N ALA A 13 -11.51 -12.75 39.96
CA ALA A 13 -11.93 -12.84 38.56
C ALA A 13 -13.04 -11.85 38.21
N ARG A 14 -13.91 -11.48 39.17
CA ARG A 14 -14.91 -10.44 38.98
C ARG A 14 -14.26 -9.05 38.93
N LEU A 15 -13.34 -8.75 39.83
CA LEU A 15 -12.61 -7.48 39.84
C LEU A 15 -11.79 -7.28 38.57
N GLU A 16 -11.14 -8.33 38.08
CA GLU A 16 -10.35 -8.29 36.85
C GLU A 16 -11.24 -7.99 35.64
N ARG A 17 -12.38 -8.68 35.49
CA ARG A 17 -13.35 -8.38 34.43
C ARG A 17 -13.90 -6.95 34.51
N GLU A 18 -14.17 -6.46 35.71
CA GLU A 18 -14.62 -5.08 35.91
C GLU A 18 -13.52 -4.07 35.55
N ALA A 19 -12.25 -4.37 35.87
CA ALA A 19 -11.10 -3.56 35.49
C ALA A 19 -10.87 -3.57 33.97
N GLU A 20 -10.89 -4.73 33.33
CA GLU A 20 -10.83 -4.89 31.88
C GLU A 20 -11.97 -4.13 31.20
N GLY A 21 -13.19 -4.22 31.71
CA GLY A 21 -14.35 -3.47 31.21
C GLY A 21 -14.11 -1.96 31.26
N ARG A 22 -13.61 -1.43 32.39
CA ARG A 22 -13.23 -0.01 32.52
C ARG A 22 -12.12 0.38 31.55
N HIS A 23 -11.09 -0.45 31.39
CA HIS A 23 -10.00 -0.19 30.45
C HIS A 23 -10.50 -0.16 29.00
N GLN A 24 -11.36 -1.11 28.61
CA GLN A 24 -11.97 -1.15 27.28
C GLN A 24 -12.86 0.07 27.03
N GLN A 25 -13.66 0.47 28.01
CA GLN A 25 -14.53 1.66 27.88
C GLN A 25 -13.70 2.93 27.72
N LEU A 26 -12.69 3.15 28.58
CA LEU A 26 -11.78 4.28 28.47
C LEU A 26 -11.01 4.28 27.14
N ALA A 27 -10.63 3.11 26.63
CA ALA A 27 -9.98 3.00 25.33
C ALA A 27 -10.92 3.40 24.19
N ARG A 28 -12.20 3.01 24.24
CA ARG A 28 -13.22 3.40 23.27
C ARG A 28 -13.46 4.91 23.29
N GLU A 29 -13.67 5.48 24.47
CA GLU A 29 -13.88 6.93 24.65
C GLU A 29 -12.68 7.74 24.12
N LYS A 30 -11.45 7.30 24.41
CA LYS A 30 -10.24 7.94 23.87
C LYS A 30 -10.13 7.80 22.35
N CYS A 31 -10.47 6.65 21.79
CA CYS A 31 -10.48 6.43 20.34
C CYS A 31 -11.52 7.30 19.64
N GLU A 32 -12.72 7.43 20.21
CA GLU A 32 -13.79 8.28 19.68
C GLU A 32 -13.42 9.76 19.76
N ALA A 33 -12.88 10.22 20.89
CA ALA A 33 -12.38 11.58 21.05
C ALA A 33 -11.30 11.89 20.01
N ARG A 34 -10.32 10.99 19.81
CA ARG A 34 -9.28 11.14 18.78
C ARG A 34 -9.89 11.21 17.37
N ARG A 35 -10.87 10.35 17.06
CA ARG A 35 -11.55 10.38 15.76
C ARG A 35 -12.28 11.70 15.53
N GLY A 36 -12.97 12.21 16.55
CA GLY A 36 -13.65 13.51 16.50
C GLY A 36 -12.67 14.67 16.29
N GLU A 37 -11.51 14.64 16.96
CA GLU A 37 -10.44 15.64 16.73
C GLU A 37 -9.90 15.58 15.30
N GLU A 38 -9.61 14.37 14.80
CA GLU A 38 -9.14 14.17 13.42
C GLU A 38 -10.18 14.65 12.39
N GLU A 39 -11.46 14.32 12.56
CA GLU A 39 -12.56 14.76 11.69
C GLU A 39 -12.75 16.28 11.73
N TRP A 40 -12.70 16.88 12.92
CA TRP A 40 -12.77 18.33 13.10
C TRP A 40 -11.64 19.02 12.33
N VAL A 41 -10.40 18.56 12.49
CA VAL A 41 -9.24 19.12 11.78
C VAL A 41 -9.34 18.88 10.28
N ARG A 42 -9.83 17.71 9.84
CA ARG A 42 -10.07 17.39 8.42
C ARG A 42 -11.07 18.35 7.77
N SER A 43 -12.10 18.77 8.50
CA SER A 43 -13.07 19.77 8.04
C SER A 43 -12.55 21.22 8.05
N GLY A 44 -11.30 21.44 8.47
CA GLY A 44 -10.66 22.75 8.53
C GLY A 44 -10.68 23.40 9.92
N GLY A 45 -11.20 22.71 10.93
CA GLY A 45 -11.24 23.17 12.32
C GLY A 45 -9.86 23.35 12.96
N ILE A 46 -9.84 24.10 14.06
CA ILE A 46 -8.66 24.31 14.93
C ILE A 46 -8.99 23.71 16.30
N LEU A 47 -8.10 22.88 16.83
CA LEU A 47 -8.24 22.28 18.15
C LEU A 47 -8.02 23.33 19.25
N ARG A 48 -8.60 23.07 20.42
CA ARG A 48 -8.47 23.93 21.59
C ARG A 48 -7.79 23.18 22.73
N ASP A 49 -6.98 23.89 23.51
CA ASP A 49 -6.39 23.38 24.73
C ASP A 49 -7.40 23.35 25.88
N ALA A 50 -6.98 22.85 27.06
CA ALA A 50 -7.81 22.79 28.25
C ALA A 50 -8.29 24.17 28.75
N ASN A 51 -7.63 25.25 28.34
CA ASN A 51 -7.99 26.63 28.66
C ASN A 51 -8.89 27.26 27.56
N GLY A 52 -9.29 26.49 26.56
CA GLY A 52 -10.12 26.94 25.44
C GLY A 52 -9.39 27.78 24.39
N LYS A 53 -8.07 27.93 24.50
CA LYS A 53 -7.23 28.66 23.53
C LYS A 53 -6.94 27.77 22.33
N ARG A 54 -6.77 28.39 21.16
CA ARG A 54 -6.44 27.67 19.91
C ARG A 54 -5.07 27.01 20.04
N ASP A 55 -5.02 25.70 19.87
CA ASP A 55 -3.81 24.89 19.87
C ASP A 55 -3.36 24.63 18.43
N MET A 56 -2.50 25.52 17.93
CA MET A 56 -1.95 25.42 16.58
C MET A 56 -0.98 24.25 16.44
N VAL A 57 -0.26 23.89 17.52
CA VAL A 57 0.74 22.82 17.50
C VAL A 57 0.06 21.47 17.38
N LYS A 58 -0.95 21.20 18.22
CA LYS A 58 -1.75 19.98 18.16
C LYS A 58 -2.52 19.89 16.85
N THR A 59 -3.11 21.00 16.40
CA THR A 59 -3.81 21.03 15.09
C THR A 59 -2.86 20.70 13.95
N GLN A 60 -1.65 21.26 13.93
CA GLN A 60 -0.67 21.01 12.88
C GLN A 60 -0.18 19.55 12.90
N ALA A 61 0.10 19.00 14.09
CA ALA A 61 0.46 17.59 14.24
C ALA A 61 -0.63 16.64 13.71
N VAL A 62 -1.91 16.93 13.99
CA VAL A 62 -3.03 16.14 13.45
C VAL A 62 -3.12 16.29 11.93
N ARG A 63 -2.92 17.50 11.37
CA ARG A 63 -2.89 17.70 9.92
C ARG A 63 -1.77 16.91 9.25
N ASP A 64 -0.58 16.94 9.84
CA ASP A 64 0.58 16.26 9.27
C ASP A 64 0.43 14.74 9.34
N GLU A 65 -0.13 14.21 10.44
CA GLU A 65 -0.48 12.79 10.53
C GLU A 65 -1.57 12.40 9.52
N LEU A 66 -2.60 13.22 9.32
CA LEU A 66 -3.63 12.96 8.31
C LEU A 66 -3.06 12.95 6.89
N LYS A 67 -2.18 13.91 6.57
CA LYS A 67 -1.47 13.94 5.28
C LYS A 67 -0.60 12.71 5.09
N LEU A 68 0.14 12.30 6.13
CA LEU A 68 0.98 11.11 6.08
C LEU A 68 0.14 9.85 5.80
N ARG A 69 -0.97 9.67 6.52
CA ARG A 69 -1.89 8.53 6.30
C ARG A 69 -2.49 8.52 4.89
N GLU A 70 -2.83 9.69 4.34
CA GLU A 70 -3.34 9.79 2.98
C GLU A 70 -2.26 9.35 1.96
N VAL A 71 -1.02 9.82 2.11
CA VAL A 71 0.10 9.39 1.26
C VAL A 71 0.34 7.88 1.39
N GLU A 72 0.34 7.34 2.60
CA GLU A 72 0.46 5.90 2.85
C GLU A 72 -0.67 5.12 2.16
N ALA A 73 -1.92 5.55 2.30
CA ALA A 73 -3.07 4.92 1.68
C ALA A 73 -2.99 4.94 0.15
N GLN A 74 -2.50 6.04 -0.43
CA GLN A 74 -2.27 6.14 -1.88
C GLN A 74 -1.21 5.15 -2.35
N LEU A 75 -0.09 5.02 -1.63
CA LEU A 75 0.97 4.06 -1.96
C LEU A 75 0.47 2.61 -1.90
N VAL A 76 -0.34 2.27 -0.88
CA VAL A 76 -0.97 0.95 -0.77
C VAL A 76 -1.94 0.70 -1.93
N ARG A 77 -2.86 1.62 -2.21
CA ARG A 77 -3.82 1.50 -3.31
C ARG A 77 -3.16 1.32 -4.67
N LYS A 78 -2.07 2.06 -4.93
CA LYS A 78 -1.27 1.94 -6.16
C LYS A 78 -0.70 0.52 -6.29
N TRP A 79 -0.08 0.01 -5.23
CA TRP A 79 0.49 -1.34 -5.22
C TRP A 79 -0.58 -2.43 -5.39
N GLU A 80 -1.70 -2.33 -4.69
CA GLU A 80 -2.81 -3.28 -4.79
C GLU A 80 -3.43 -3.30 -6.19
N THR A 81 -3.60 -2.13 -6.81
CA THR A 81 -4.12 -2.00 -8.17
C THR A 81 -3.18 -2.67 -9.17
N TYR A 82 -1.88 -2.45 -9.03
CA TYR A 82 -0.86 -3.10 -9.85
C TYR A 82 -0.89 -4.63 -9.69
N GLU A 83 -0.91 -5.15 -8.47
CA GLU A 83 -1.00 -6.60 -8.24
C GLU A 83 -2.30 -7.20 -8.76
N ARG A 84 -3.43 -6.49 -8.64
CA ARG A 84 -4.71 -6.92 -9.19
C ARG A 84 -4.65 -7.04 -10.73
N ARG A 85 -4.19 -5.98 -11.42
CA ARG A 85 -4.03 -6.00 -12.89
C ARG A 85 -3.09 -7.12 -13.35
N TRP A 86 -2.01 -7.36 -12.61
CA TRP A 86 -1.11 -8.48 -12.86
C TRP A 86 -1.80 -9.85 -12.76
N LYS A 87 -2.63 -10.05 -11.74
CA LYS A 87 -3.39 -11.28 -11.55
C LYS A 87 -4.43 -11.48 -12.66
N GLU A 88 -5.15 -10.43 -13.04
CA GLU A 88 -6.12 -10.43 -14.15
C GLU A 88 -5.44 -10.81 -15.47
N LEU A 89 -4.32 -10.17 -15.79
CA LEU A 89 -3.54 -10.44 -17.01
C LEU A 89 -3.03 -11.89 -17.07
N SER A 90 -2.57 -12.41 -15.93
CA SER A 90 -2.06 -13.79 -15.78
C SER A 90 -3.18 -14.83 -15.82
N ALA A 91 -4.36 -14.53 -15.27
CA ALA A 91 -5.51 -15.44 -15.23
C ALA A 91 -6.20 -15.58 -16.60
N GLY A 92 -6.23 -14.52 -17.40
CA GLY A 92 -6.82 -14.51 -18.75
C GLY A 92 -6.15 -15.46 -19.76
N GLY A 93 -5.07 -16.15 -19.40
CA GLY A 93 -4.38 -17.11 -20.26
C GLY A 93 -4.97 -18.53 -20.26
N ARG A 94 -5.99 -18.84 -19.45
CA ARG A 94 -6.47 -20.22 -19.26
C ARG A 94 -7.79 -20.59 -19.96
N GLY A 95 -8.46 -19.68 -20.67
CA GLY A 95 -9.79 -20.00 -21.21
C GLY A 95 -10.32 -19.18 -22.39
N ASP A 96 -9.67 -18.10 -22.80
CA ASP A 96 -10.17 -17.29 -23.92
C ASP A 96 -9.02 -16.89 -24.87
N THR A 97 -8.91 -17.63 -25.96
CA THR A 97 -7.84 -17.54 -26.97
C THR A 97 -7.93 -16.28 -27.84
N LYS A 98 -8.82 -15.34 -27.53
CA LYS A 98 -9.07 -14.12 -28.32
C LYS A 98 -8.79 -12.80 -27.61
N ALA A 99 -8.49 -12.79 -26.31
CA ALA A 99 -8.18 -11.55 -25.59
C ALA A 99 -6.77 -11.06 -25.96
N THR A 100 -6.71 -10.23 -26.99
CA THR A 100 -5.50 -9.53 -27.42
C THR A 100 -5.09 -8.49 -26.40
N VAL A 101 -3.84 -8.58 -25.94
CA VAL A 101 -3.23 -7.67 -24.96
C VAL A 101 -2.58 -6.51 -25.70
N THR A 102 -2.86 -5.28 -25.29
CA THR A 102 -2.18 -4.08 -25.80
C THR A 102 -1.08 -3.63 -24.84
N PHE A 103 -0.27 -2.67 -25.27
CA PHE A 103 0.75 -2.06 -24.42
C PHE A 103 0.15 -1.41 -23.15
N GLN A 104 -1.07 -0.86 -23.21
CA GLN A 104 -1.73 -0.20 -22.08
C GLN A 104 -2.31 -1.20 -21.06
N ASP A 105 -2.61 -2.42 -21.48
CA ASP A 105 -3.14 -3.48 -20.61
C ASP A 105 -2.06 -4.05 -19.68
N ILE A 106 -0.79 -3.89 -20.05
CA ILE A 106 0.33 -4.37 -19.25
C ILE A 106 0.49 -3.44 -18.05
N PRO A 107 0.44 -3.97 -16.81
CA PRO A 107 0.68 -3.20 -15.60
C PRO A 107 2.18 -2.89 -15.46
N TRP A 108 2.64 -1.85 -16.17
CA TRP A 108 3.98 -1.31 -16.05
C TRP A 108 4.23 -0.78 -14.63
N PRO A 109 5.46 -0.91 -14.08
CA PRO A 109 5.75 -0.53 -12.71
C PRO A 109 6.08 0.96 -12.63
N VAL A 110 5.21 1.81 -13.16
CA VAL A 110 5.34 3.27 -13.13
C VAL A 110 4.00 3.88 -12.80
N ASP A 111 4.05 5.04 -12.16
CA ASP A 111 2.84 5.82 -11.90
C ASP A 111 2.53 6.70 -13.12
N ILE A 112 1.28 6.65 -13.56
CA ILE A 112 0.78 7.47 -14.65
C ILE A 112 -0.02 8.59 -13.99
N GLU A 113 0.67 9.66 -13.62
CA GLU A 113 0.06 10.82 -12.97
C GLU A 113 -0.96 11.48 -13.91
N ASN A 114 -2.27 11.31 -13.63
CA ASN A 114 -3.40 11.96 -14.32
C ASN A 114 -3.39 11.91 -15.86
N ARG A 115 -2.61 11.01 -16.48
CA ARG A 115 -2.61 10.77 -17.92
C ARG A 115 -3.39 9.50 -18.22
N ASP A 116 -4.11 9.52 -19.33
CA ASP A 116 -4.91 8.38 -19.78
C ASP A 116 -4.06 7.33 -20.52
N THR A 117 -2.84 7.70 -20.97
CA THR A 117 -1.98 6.86 -21.81
C THR A 117 -0.53 6.85 -21.32
N LEU A 118 0.05 5.65 -21.23
CA LEU A 118 1.47 5.42 -20.93
C LEU A 118 2.29 5.38 -22.22
N GLU A 119 3.45 6.01 -22.24
CA GLU A 119 4.40 5.94 -23.35
C GLU A 119 5.70 5.24 -22.92
N LEU A 120 6.44 4.68 -23.88
CA LEU A 120 7.69 3.96 -23.58
C LEU A 120 8.72 4.83 -22.82
N CYS A 121 8.76 6.14 -23.10
CA CYS A 121 9.64 7.08 -22.43
C CYS A 121 9.31 7.29 -20.94
N ASP A 122 8.11 6.90 -20.48
CA ASP A 122 7.73 6.97 -19.07
C ASP A 122 8.41 5.88 -18.23
N LEU A 123 8.92 4.83 -18.86
CA LEU A 123 9.66 3.75 -18.21
C LEU A 123 11.10 4.18 -17.90
N SER A 124 11.25 5.14 -16.99
CA SER A 124 12.57 5.57 -16.49
C SER A 124 12.93 4.86 -15.19
N VAL A 125 14.23 4.71 -14.93
CA VAL A 125 14.76 4.08 -13.71
C VAL A 125 14.16 4.73 -12.46
N LYS A 126 14.11 6.06 -12.42
CA LYS A 126 13.56 6.81 -11.29
C LYS A 126 12.07 6.56 -11.08
N LYS A 127 11.25 6.61 -12.14
CA LYS A 127 9.80 6.35 -12.03
C LYS A 127 9.53 4.91 -11.60
N VAL A 128 10.30 3.95 -12.11
CA VAL A 128 10.21 2.53 -11.72
C VAL A 128 10.63 2.31 -10.26
N GLU A 129 11.70 2.97 -9.83
CA GLU A 129 12.17 2.94 -8.45
C GLU A 129 11.14 3.53 -7.49
N ASP A 130 10.65 4.74 -7.77
CA ASP A 130 9.67 5.44 -6.95
C ASP A 130 8.39 4.62 -6.80
N PHE A 131 7.94 3.96 -7.88
CA PHE A 131 6.77 3.08 -7.84
C PHE A 131 7.01 1.81 -7.02
N LEU A 132 8.06 1.04 -7.33
CA LEU A 132 8.31 -0.25 -6.70
C LEU A 132 8.70 -0.11 -5.22
N LEU A 133 9.48 0.92 -4.89
CA LEU A 133 9.97 1.16 -3.54
C LEU A 133 9.07 2.10 -2.74
N GLY A 134 8.17 2.85 -3.38
CA GLY A 134 7.24 3.76 -2.72
C GLY A 134 6.43 3.07 -1.62
N GLY A 135 5.86 1.90 -1.93
CA GLY A 135 5.10 1.10 -0.95
C GLY A 135 5.93 0.61 0.25
N LEU A 136 7.26 0.57 0.15
CA LEU A 136 8.15 0.21 1.26
C LEU A 136 8.26 1.31 2.32
N ARG A 137 7.85 2.54 2.00
CA ARG A 137 7.85 3.68 2.93
C ARG A 137 6.67 3.66 3.89
N VAL A 138 5.66 2.82 3.64
CA VAL A 138 4.45 2.70 4.48
C VAL A 138 4.81 2.02 5.80
N ARG A 139 4.35 2.61 6.91
CA ARG A 139 4.56 2.04 8.26
C ARG A 139 4.04 0.60 8.34
N GLY A 140 4.85 -0.28 8.94
CA GLY A 140 4.52 -1.69 9.13
C GLY A 140 4.84 -2.62 7.96
N ASN A 141 5.38 -2.10 6.84
CA ASN A 141 5.83 -2.95 5.74
C ASN A 141 7.03 -3.82 6.17
N GLN A 142 6.94 -5.13 5.95
CA GLN A 142 7.99 -6.10 6.29
C GLN A 142 8.83 -6.52 5.08
N VAL A 143 8.48 -6.07 3.88
CA VAL A 143 9.17 -6.45 2.65
C VAL A 143 10.43 -5.59 2.49
N THR A 144 11.58 -6.23 2.32
CA THR A 144 12.83 -5.50 2.08
C THR A 144 12.92 -4.99 0.63
N LYS A 145 13.73 -3.94 0.41
CA LYS A 145 14.11 -3.47 -0.95
C LYS A 145 14.59 -4.64 -1.82
N LYS A 146 15.43 -5.50 -1.24
CA LYS A 146 16.01 -6.66 -1.94
C LYS A 146 14.96 -7.67 -2.39
N ASP A 147 13.98 -7.96 -1.53
CA ASP A 147 12.92 -8.92 -1.86
C ASP A 147 11.94 -8.37 -2.90
N ARG A 148 11.63 -7.07 -2.82
CA ARG A 148 10.81 -6.36 -3.82
C ARG A 148 11.45 -6.39 -5.20
N ILE A 149 12.75 -6.11 -5.28
CA ILE A 149 13.48 -6.09 -6.56
C ILE A 149 13.61 -7.49 -7.13
N ARG A 150 13.99 -8.48 -6.32
CA ARG A 150 14.11 -9.88 -6.79
C ARG A 150 12.79 -10.44 -7.30
N SER A 151 11.69 -10.25 -6.58
CA SER A 151 10.37 -10.70 -7.02
C SER A 151 9.95 -10.02 -8.33
N SER A 152 10.29 -8.73 -8.50
CA SER A 152 10.06 -8.00 -9.74
C SER A 152 10.92 -8.53 -10.89
N LEU A 153 12.21 -8.80 -10.67
CA LEU A 153 13.11 -9.39 -11.66
C LEU A 153 12.61 -10.75 -12.15
N LEU A 154 12.14 -11.60 -11.24
CA LEU A 154 11.57 -12.90 -11.58
C LEU A 154 10.29 -12.78 -12.42
N ARG A 155 9.46 -11.77 -12.13
CA ARG A 155 8.22 -11.51 -12.87
C ARG A 155 8.48 -11.01 -14.29
N TRP A 156 9.39 -10.06 -14.43
CA TRP A 156 9.74 -9.44 -15.72
C TRP A 156 10.79 -10.23 -16.52
N HIS A 157 11.23 -11.38 -16.02
CA HIS A 157 12.19 -12.23 -16.71
C HIS A 157 11.65 -12.67 -18.08
N PRO A 158 12.46 -12.61 -19.17
CA PRO A 158 12.01 -12.93 -20.53
C PRO A 158 11.29 -14.29 -20.64
N ASP A 159 11.79 -15.30 -19.94
CA ASP A 159 11.17 -16.63 -19.86
C ASP A 159 9.69 -16.59 -19.46
N LYS A 160 9.37 -15.86 -18.37
CA LYS A 160 7.98 -15.72 -17.87
C LYS A 160 7.13 -14.82 -18.77
N MET A 161 7.74 -13.83 -19.40
CA MET A 161 7.05 -12.89 -20.28
C MET A 161 6.68 -13.51 -21.63
N THR A 162 7.32 -14.61 -22.06
CA THR A 162 7.05 -15.28 -23.35
C THR A 162 5.57 -15.61 -23.55
N ALA A 163 4.92 -16.20 -22.54
CA ALA A 163 3.51 -16.57 -22.61
C ALA A 163 2.57 -15.35 -22.73
N MET A 164 2.96 -14.21 -22.16
CA MET A 164 2.22 -12.96 -22.28
C MET A 164 2.45 -12.30 -23.64
N LEU A 165 3.70 -12.25 -24.11
CA LEU A 165 4.07 -11.69 -25.41
C LEU A 165 3.36 -12.39 -26.57
N ALA A 166 3.05 -13.68 -26.44
CA ALA A 166 2.28 -14.43 -27.42
C ALA A 166 0.81 -13.97 -27.56
N ARG A 167 0.30 -13.22 -26.59
CA ARG A 167 -1.07 -12.68 -26.58
C ARG A 167 -1.14 -11.20 -26.99
N VAL A 168 0.01 -10.56 -27.19
CA VAL A 168 0.09 -9.13 -27.52
C VAL A 168 -0.31 -8.92 -28.99
N VAL A 169 -1.06 -7.86 -29.27
CA VAL A 169 -1.39 -7.47 -30.66
C VAL A 169 -0.11 -7.23 -31.47
N ASP A 170 -0.07 -7.68 -32.72
CA ASP A 170 1.13 -7.60 -33.57
C ASP A 170 1.73 -6.18 -33.66
N GLU A 171 0.87 -5.16 -33.64
CA GLU A 171 1.23 -3.74 -33.65
C GLU A 171 2.06 -3.36 -32.43
N ASP A 172 1.72 -3.89 -31.25
CA ASP A 172 2.35 -3.56 -29.98
C ASP A 172 3.49 -4.51 -29.58
N VAL A 173 3.68 -5.64 -30.27
CA VAL A 173 4.72 -6.62 -29.92
C VAL A 173 6.11 -5.97 -29.81
N LYS A 174 6.43 -5.05 -30.72
CA LYS A 174 7.74 -4.36 -30.72
C LYS A 174 7.88 -3.43 -29.51
N ILE A 175 6.89 -2.57 -29.25
CA ILE A 175 6.94 -1.59 -28.15
C ILE A 175 6.88 -2.30 -26.79
N VAL A 176 6.09 -3.37 -26.66
CA VAL A 176 6.04 -4.17 -25.42
C VAL A 176 7.39 -4.84 -25.15
N LYS A 177 8.02 -5.47 -26.16
CA LYS A 177 9.36 -6.07 -25.98
C LYS A 177 10.39 -5.04 -25.52
N GLN A 178 10.37 -3.85 -26.13
CA GLN A 178 11.22 -2.75 -25.71
C GLN A 178 10.92 -2.32 -24.26
N GLY A 179 9.65 -2.18 -23.89
CA GLY A 179 9.24 -1.84 -22.53
C GLY A 179 9.70 -2.86 -21.50
N VAL A 180 9.56 -4.15 -21.79
CA VAL A 180 10.06 -5.25 -20.92
C VAL A 180 11.57 -5.14 -20.75
N SER A 181 12.32 -4.93 -21.84
CA SER A 181 13.77 -4.74 -21.77
C SER A 181 14.14 -3.52 -20.92
N VAL A 182 13.43 -2.40 -21.07
CA VAL A 182 13.67 -1.18 -20.29
C VAL A 182 13.41 -1.41 -18.80
N VAL A 183 12.28 -2.03 -18.44
CA VAL A 183 11.98 -2.36 -17.03
C VAL A 183 13.03 -3.30 -16.46
N MET A 184 13.46 -4.31 -17.22
CA MET A 184 14.48 -5.26 -16.77
C MET A 184 15.83 -4.55 -16.53
N MET A 185 16.24 -3.64 -17.40
CA MET A 185 17.44 -2.81 -17.20
C MET A 185 17.32 -1.94 -15.94
N CYS A 186 16.16 -1.30 -15.73
CA CYS A 186 15.91 -0.52 -14.52
C CYS A 186 16.05 -1.38 -13.26
N LEU A 187 15.44 -2.58 -13.25
CA LEU A 187 15.50 -3.51 -12.13
C LEU A 187 16.92 -4.03 -11.86
N GLN A 188 17.71 -4.29 -12.91
CA GLN A 188 19.11 -4.69 -12.78
C GLN A 188 19.95 -3.57 -12.17
N GLU A 189 19.75 -2.33 -12.60
CA GLU A 189 20.43 -1.17 -12.01
C GLU A 189 20.05 -1.01 -10.53
N LEU A 190 18.77 -1.15 -10.18
CA LEU A 190 18.30 -1.09 -8.80
C LEU A 190 18.85 -2.21 -7.91
N ASN A 191 19.07 -3.40 -8.49
CA ASN A 191 19.67 -4.53 -7.78
C ASN A 191 21.19 -4.38 -7.60
N ALA A 192 21.86 -3.67 -8.49
CA ALA A 192 23.29 -3.37 -8.41
C ALA A 192 23.60 -2.24 -7.41
N LYS A 193 22.63 -1.32 -7.19
CA LYS A 193 22.73 -0.30 -6.14
C LYS A 193 22.66 -0.95 -4.75
N PRO A 194 23.61 -0.67 -3.84
CA PRO A 194 23.59 -1.20 -2.48
C PRO A 194 22.32 -0.78 -1.69
#